data_AF-A7MQ12-F1
#
_entry.id   AF-A7MQ12-F1
#
_cell.length_a   1.000
_cell.length_b   1.000
_cell.length_c   1.000
_cell.angle_alpha   90.00
_cell.angle_beta   90.00
_cell.angle_gamma   90.00
#
_symmetry.space_group_name_H-M   'P 1'
#
loop_
_entity.id
_entity.type
_entity.pdbx_description
1 polymer ?
#
loop_
_entity_poly.entity_id
_entity_poly.type
_entity_poly.pdbx_seq_one_letter_code
_entity_poly.pdbx_strand_id
1 'polypeptide(L)'
;MVKLFSLAFVFTGLFASQALARTTTYSPEEYLRNYALSTCVAQGYQSKEVKNDAAAAARGYLEFGDYSLEAHTAVIELGKTFLAKTYGSQSGEPMTLAKCIDFVHSPELAALIQRYKNQPDR
;
A
#
# COMPACT_ATOMS: atom_id res chain seq x y z
N MET A 1 -35.78 27.88 45.93
CA MET A 1 -34.36 27.54 46.13
C MET A 1 -34.36 26.13 46.70
N VAL A 2 -33.98 25.07 45.99
CA VAL A 2 -32.63 24.74 45.49
C VAL A 2 -32.73 24.02 44.13
N LYS A 3 -31.73 24.28 43.29
CA LYS A 3 -31.53 23.78 41.92
C LYS A 3 -31.27 22.27 41.86
N LEU A 4 -31.84 21.65 40.82
CA LEU A 4 -31.17 20.87 39.77
C LEU A 4 -30.11 19.84 40.22
N PHE A 5 -30.28 18.56 39.88
CA PHE A 5 -29.24 17.78 39.20
C PHE A 5 -29.86 16.66 38.37
N SER A 6 -30.00 16.94 37.07
CA SER A 6 -30.21 15.93 36.05
C SER A 6 -29.01 14.97 36.05
N LEU A 7 -29.25 13.69 36.35
CA LEU A 7 -28.25 12.64 36.20
C LEU A 7 -28.10 12.33 34.70
N ALA A 8 -27.27 13.10 34.00
CA ALA A 8 -26.84 12.77 32.65
C ALA A 8 -25.78 11.67 32.75
N PHE A 9 -26.19 10.42 32.48
CA PHE A 9 -25.27 9.29 32.37
C PHE A 9 -24.46 9.48 31.08
N VAL A 10 -23.28 10.10 31.20
CA VAL A 10 -22.34 10.25 30.08
C VAL A 10 -21.73 8.88 29.81
N PHE A 11 -22.31 8.16 28.84
CA PHE A 11 -21.72 6.95 28.29
C PHE A 11 -20.49 7.35 27.46
N THR A 12 -19.34 7.50 28.11
CA THR A 12 -18.05 7.57 27.40
C THR A 12 -17.78 6.20 26.80
N GLY A 13 -18.26 5.99 25.58
CA GLY A 13 -17.92 4.83 24.77
C GLY A 13 -16.42 4.84 24.50
N LEU A 14 -15.68 4.02 25.24
CA LEU A 14 -14.35 3.57 24.87
C LEU A 14 -14.48 2.77 23.57
N PHE A 15 -14.41 3.46 22.42
CA PHE A 15 -14.02 2.80 21.18
C PHE A 15 -12.55 2.41 21.34
N ALA A 16 -12.32 1.25 21.93
CA ALA A 16 -11.05 0.56 21.80
C ALA A 16 -10.88 0.27 20.31
N SER A 17 -10.16 1.14 19.61
CA SER A 17 -9.60 0.82 18.30
C SER A 17 -8.70 -0.38 18.52
N GLN A 18 -9.24 -1.58 18.31
CA GLN A 18 -8.44 -2.77 18.23
C GLN A 18 -7.61 -2.59 16.96
N ALA A 19 -6.39 -2.08 17.11
CA ALA A 19 -5.37 -2.24 16.10
C ALA A 19 -5.25 -3.75 15.92
N LEU A 20 -5.89 -4.30 14.88
CA LEU A 20 -5.70 -5.67 14.49
C LEU A 20 -4.21 -5.79 14.16
N ALA A 21 -3.43 -6.24 15.14
CA ALA A 21 -2.04 -6.56 14.93
C ALA A 21 -2.00 -7.56 13.76
N ARG A 22 -1.38 -7.16 12.66
CA ARG A 22 -1.18 -8.04 11.53
C ARG A 22 -0.41 -9.26 12.04
N THR A 23 -1.02 -10.44 11.99
CA THR A 23 -0.41 -11.67 12.50
C THR A 23 0.71 -12.19 11.60
N THR A 24 0.78 -11.69 10.35
CA THR A 24 1.83 -12.00 9.39
C THR A 24 2.88 -10.89 9.37
N THR A 25 4.12 -11.25 9.69
CA THR A 25 5.30 -10.41 9.52
C THR A 25 5.97 -10.73 8.19
N TYR A 26 6.52 -9.70 7.55
CA TYR A 26 7.31 -9.81 6.33
C TYR A 26 8.70 -9.22 6.58
N SER A 27 9.69 -9.62 5.78
CA SER A 27 10.96 -8.89 5.72
C SER A 27 10.74 -7.48 5.14
N PRO A 28 11.65 -6.52 5.41
CA PRO A 28 11.56 -5.18 4.82
C PRO A 28 11.47 -5.20 3.28
N GLU A 29 12.17 -6.12 2.62
CA GLU A 29 12.12 -6.28 1.17
C GLU A 29 10.74 -6.76 0.69
N GLU A 30 10.14 -7.70 1.41
CA GLU A 30 8.79 -8.17 1.12
C GLU A 30 7.75 -7.09 1.39
N TYR A 31 7.91 -6.27 2.43
CA TYR A 31 7.07 -5.08 2.64
C TYR A 31 7.14 -4.13 1.45
N LEU A 32 8.34 -3.84 0.93
CA LEU A 32 8.48 -2.97 -0.23
C LEU A 32 7.93 -3.59 -1.52
N ARG A 33 8.05 -4.91 -1.72
CA ARG A 33 7.39 -5.63 -2.84
C ARG A 33 5.87 -5.60 -2.73
N ASN A 34 5.33 -5.78 -1.53
CA ASN A 34 3.90 -5.71 -1.27
C ASN A 34 3.37 -4.29 -1.51
N TYR A 35 4.11 -3.27 -1.06
CA TYR A 35 3.85 -1.87 -1.39
C TYR A 35 3.84 -1.62 -2.90
N ALA A 36 4.84 -2.17 -3.62
CA ALA A 36 4.94 -2.06 -5.08
C ALA A 36 3.69 -2.62 -5.78
N LEU A 37 3.25 -3.83 -5.39
CA LEU A 37 2.05 -4.45 -5.94
C LEU A 37 0.81 -3.58 -5.67
N SER A 38 0.60 -3.19 -4.40
CA SER A 38 -0.57 -2.43 -3.97
C SER A 38 -0.65 -1.07 -4.68
N THR A 39 0.46 -0.35 -4.81
CA THR A 39 0.49 0.94 -5.53
C THR A 39 0.26 0.77 -7.04
N CYS A 40 0.82 -0.26 -7.66
CA CYS A 40 0.57 -0.55 -9.07
C CYS A 40 -0.91 -0.83 -9.33
N VAL A 41 -1.55 -1.67 -8.50
CA VAL A 41 -2.99 -1.96 -8.60
C VAL A 41 -3.82 -0.68 -8.38
N ALA A 42 -3.48 0.12 -7.37
CA ALA A 42 -4.19 1.37 -7.09
C ALA A 42 -4.10 2.40 -8.24
N GLN A 43 -3.00 2.40 -9.00
CA GLN A 43 -2.80 3.29 -10.13
C GLN A 43 -3.38 2.74 -11.44
N GLY A 44 -3.35 1.42 -11.62
CA GLY A 44 -3.74 0.76 -12.86
C GLY A 44 -5.25 0.57 -13.04
N TYR A 45 -6.01 0.48 -11.94
CA TYR A 45 -7.47 0.30 -11.98
C TYR A 45 -8.23 1.62 -11.84
N GLN A 46 -9.40 1.70 -12.48
CA GLN A 46 -10.29 2.87 -12.43
C GLN A 46 -11.36 2.77 -11.33
N SER A 47 -11.74 1.55 -10.91
CA SER A 47 -12.75 1.33 -9.88
C SER A 47 -12.34 1.98 -8.57
N LYS A 48 -13.18 2.86 -8.03
CA LYS A 48 -12.93 3.54 -6.74
C LYS A 48 -12.73 2.55 -5.60
N GLU A 49 -13.48 1.45 -5.60
CA GLU A 49 -13.34 0.37 -4.62
C GLU A 49 -11.92 -0.20 -4.63
N VAL A 50 -11.46 -0.64 -5.81
CA VAL A 50 -10.12 -1.24 -5.99
C VAL A 50 -9.03 -0.24 -5.64
N LYS A 51 -9.16 1.02 -6.10
CA LYS A 51 -8.17 2.07 -5.83
C LYS A 51 -8.05 2.35 -4.34
N ASN A 52 -9.17 2.45 -3.63
CA ASN A 52 -9.20 2.78 -2.21
C ASN A 52 -8.62 1.65 -1.36
N ASP A 53 -9.02 0.42 -1.65
CA ASP A 53 -8.55 -0.76 -0.92
C ASP A 53 -7.04 -0.98 -1.15
N ALA A 54 -6.60 -0.98 -2.41
CA ALA A 54 -5.19 -1.14 -2.74
C ALA A 54 -4.32 0.00 -2.18
N ALA A 55 -4.82 1.25 -2.18
CA ALA A 55 -4.12 2.35 -1.54
C ALA A 55 -4.07 2.22 0.00
N ALA A 56 -5.10 1.65 0.62
CA ALA A 56 -5.08 1.35 2.06
C ALA A 56 -4.06 0.26 2.40
N ALA A 57 -4.01 -0.81 1.60
CA ALA A 57 -3.00 -1.85 1.73
C ALA A 57 -1.58 -1.27 1.57
N ALA A 58 -1.35 -0.41 0.58
CA ALA A 58 -0.06 0.26 0.36
C ALA A 58 0.38 1.07 1.59
N ARG A 59 -0.52 1.86 2.20
CA ARG A 59 -0.20 2.59 3.45
C ARG A 59 0.17 1.65 4.58
N GLY A 60 -0.54 0.53 4.73
CA GLY A 60 -0.17 -0.48 5.71
C GLY A 60 1.21 -1.08 5.46
N TYR A 61 1.59 -1.35 4.21
CA TYR A 61 2.95 -1.86 3.92
C TYR A 61 4.06 -0.81 4.08
N LEU A 62 3.74 0.48 3.88
CA LEU A 62 4.65 1.59 4.15
C LEU A 62 4.94 1.74 5.66
N GLU A 63 3.92 1.64 6.50
CA GLU A 63 4.04 1.83 7.96
C GLU A 63 4.95 0.80 8.66
N PHE A 64 5.02 -0.42 8.13
CA PHE A 64 5.78 -1.52 8.73
C PHE A 64 7.11 -1.82 8.01
N GLY A 65 7.45 -1.06 6.97
CA GLY A 65 8.68 -1.24 6.19
C GLY A 65 9.83 -0.34 6.65
N ASP A 66 11.07 -0.79 6.41
CA ASP A 66 12.30 -0.05 6.79
C ASP A 66 12.92 0.74 5.63
N TYR A 67 12.21 0.89 4.51
CA TYR A 67 12.73 1.61 3.33
C TYR A 67 12.35 3.09 3.36
N SER A 68 13.24 3.93 2.82
CA SER A 68 13.06 5.38 2.81
C SER A 68 11.86 5.84 1.98
N LEU A 69 11.37 7.05 2.20
CA LEU A 69 10.31 7.63 1.37
C LEU A 69 10.76 7.73 -0.11
N GLU A 70 12.04 8.05 -0.34
CA GLU A 70 12.63 8.08 -1.68
C GLU A 70 12.55 6.71 -2.38
N ALA A 71 12.81 5.61 -1.65
CA ALA A 71 12.67 4.26 -2.17
C ALA A 71 11.22 3.97 -2.60
N HIS A 72 10.24 4.37 -1.78
CA HIS A 72 8.82 4.21 -2.10
C HIS A 72 8.39 5.04 -3.32
N THR A 73 8.87 6.28 -3.44
CA THR A 73 8.66 7.10 -4.64
C THR A 73 9.27 6.46 -5.88
N ALA A 74 10.50 5.93 -5.80
CA ALA A 74 11.16 5.26 -6.92
C ALA A 74 10.39 4.00 -7.38
N VAL A 75 9.85 3.23 -6.43
CA VAL A 75 9.00 2.07 -6.71
C VAL A 75 7.72 2.49 -7.44
N ILE A 76 7.06 3.56 -7.02
CA ILE A 76 5.87 4.11 -7.71
C ILE A 76 6.21 4.48 -9.15
N GLU A 77 7.30 5.23 -9.37
CA GLU A 77 7.66 5.65 -10.73
C GLU A 77 8.01 4.46 -11.63
N LEU A 78 8.68 3.44 -11.09
CA LEU A 78 8.93 2.21 -11.85
C LEU A 78 7.61 1.51 -12.22
N GLY A 79 6.67 1.39 -11.28
CA GLY A 79 5.35 0.78 -11.52
C GLY A 79 4.58 1.45 -12.67
N LYS A 80 4.66 2.78 -12.78
CA LYS A 80 4.04 3.52 -13.90
C LYS A 80 4.61 3.10 -15.26
N THR A 81 5.90 2.81 -15.35
CA THR A 81 6.52 2.35 -16.61
C THR A 81 5.98 0.98 -17.04
N PHE A 82 5.67 0.09 -16.08
CA PHE A 82 5.04 -1.20 -16.36
C PHE A 82 3.58 -1.04 -16.78
N LEU A 83 2.82 -0.18 -16.10
CA LEU A 83 1.43 0.12 -16.47
C LEU A 83 1.32 0.70 -17.89
N ALA A 84 2.31 1.47 -18.33
CA ALA A 84 2.38 2.04 -19.68
C ALA A 84 2.68 1.03 -20.79
N LYS A 85 3.16 -0.18 -20.48
CA LYS A 85 3.44 -1.22 -21.49
C LYS A 85 2.15 -1.66 -22.17
N THR A 86 2.20 -1.93 -23.48
CA THR A 86 1.10 -2.56 -24.23
C THR A 86 1.22 -4.07 -24.12
N TYR A 87 0.16 -4.74 -23.64
CA TYR A 87 0.09 -6.19 -23.53
C TYR A 87 -0.92 -6.71 -24.54
N GLY A 88 -0.55 -7.73 -25.31
CA GLY A 88 -1.50 -8.45 -26.13
C GLY A 88 -2.42 -9.29 -25.26
N SER A 89 -3.72 -9.28 -25.54
CA SER A 89 -4.70 -10.12 -24.85
C SER A 89 -5.75 -10.64 -25.83
N GLN A 90 -6.03 -11.94 -25.74
CA GLN A 90 -7.13 -12.56 -26.49
C GLN A 90 -8.50 -12.13 -25.95
N SER A 91 -8.59 -11.72 -24.68
CA SER A 91 -9.85 -11.23 -24.09
C SER A 91 -10.15 -9.76 -24.41
N GLY A 92 -9.20 -9.04 -25.01
CA GLY A 92 -9.30 -7.58 -25.21
C GLY A 92 -9.05 -6.75 -23.95
N GLU A 93 -8.85 -7.39 -22.79
CA GLU A 93 -8.55 -6.70 -21.54
C GLU A 93 -7.16 -6.05 -21.56
N PRO A 94 -6.96 -4.93 -20.83
CA PRO A 94 -5.69 -4.20 -20.82
C PRO A 94 -4.56 -4.94 -20.08
N MET A 95 -4.85 -6.07 -19.46
CA MET A 95 -3.91 -6.90 -18.68
C MET A 95 -3.23 -6.15 -17.52
N THR A 96 -3.92 -5.18 -16.91
CA THR A 96 -3.39 -4.36 -15.81
C THR A 96 -2.79 -5.21 -14.68
N LEU A 97 -3.48 -6.25 -14.23
CA LEU A 97 -2.96 -7.12 -13.17
C LEU A 97 -1.68 -7.84 -13.60
N ALA A 98 -1.61 -8.34 -14.84
CA ALA A 98 -0.41 -9.00 -15.34
C ALA A 98 0.78 -8.04 -15.38
N LYS A 99 0.59 -6.79 -15.80
CA LYS A 99 1.63 -5.75 -15.75
C LYS A 99 2.14 -5.52 -14.33
N CYS A 100 1.24 -5.50 -13.33
CA CYS A 100 1.63 -5.34 -11.93
C CYS A 100 2.34 -6.58 -11.37
N ILE A 101 1.95 -7.79 -11.79
CA ILE A 101 2.65 -9.02 -11.43
C ILE A 101 4.06 -9.01 -12.03
N ASP A 102 4.19 -8.68 -13.31
CA ASP A 102 5.49 -8.62 -13.99
C ASP A 102 6.39 -7.53 -13.40
N PHE A 103 5.81 -6.40 -12.98
CA PHE A 103 6.51 -5.36 -12.24
C PHE A 103 7.12 -5.89 -10.93
N VAL A 104 6.34 -6.63 -10.14
CA VAL A 104 6.81 -7.16 -8.84
C VAL A 104 7.92 -8.20 -9.00
N HIS A 105 7.91 -8.95 -10.10
CA HIS A 105 8.94 -9.95 -10.41
C HIS A 105 10.08 -9.40 -11.27
N SER A 106 10.09 -8.08 -11.54
CA SER A 106 11.04 -7.48 -12.45
C SER A 106 12.45 -7.38 -11.87
N PRO A 107 13.50 -7.57 -12.70
CA PRO A 107 14.87 -7.29 -12.28
C PRO A 107 15.08 -5.81 -11.92
N GLU A 108 14.34 -4.90 -12.53
CA GLU A 108 14.38 -3.47 -12.23
C GLU A 108 13.91 -3.18 -10.79
N LEU A 109 12.81 -3.81 -10.35
CA LEU A 109 12.36 -3.67 -8.96
C LEU A 109 13.35 -4.31 -7.99
N ALA A 110 13.88 -5.50 -8.32
CA ALA A 110 14.91 -6.15 -7.50
C ALA A 110 16.16 -5.27 -7.33
N ALA A 111 16.60 -4.60 -8.40
CA ALA A 111 17.71 -3.67 -8.38
C ALA A 111 17.40 -2.41 -7.53
N LEU A 112 16.19 -1.86 -7.60
CA LEU A 112 15.77 -0.74 -6.75
C LEU A 112 15.78 -1.13 -5.27
N ILE A 113 15.20 -2.29 -4.92
CA ILE A 113 15.19 -2.79 -3.55
C ILE A 113 16.62 -2.91 -3.02
N GLN A 114 17.54 -3.50 -3.80
CA GLN A 114 18.94 -3.59 -3.40
C GLN A 114 19.61 -2.22 -3.25
N ARG A 115 19.39 -1.31 -4.20
CA ARG A 115 19.97 0.03 -4.19
C ARG A 115 19.65 0.77 -2.89
N TYR A 116 18.40 0.73 -2.44
CA TYR A 116 17.94 1.45 -1.26
C TYR A 116 18.12 0.69 0.05
N LYS A 117 18.60 -0.55 0.01
CA LYS A 117 18.80 -1.35 1.22
C LYS A 117 19.79 -0.65 2.16
N ASN A 118 19.39 -0.46 3.41
CA ASN A 118 20.16 0.22 4.46
C ASN A 118 20.52 1.69 4.14
N GLN A 119 19.86 2.33 3.16
CA GLN A 119 20.03 3.76 2.93
C GLN A 119 19.13 4.56 3.88
N PRO A 120 19.65 5.57 4.60
CA PRO A 120 18.81 6.43 5.42
C PRO A 120 17.92 7.32 4.55
N ASP A 121 16.80 7.78 5.11
CA ASP A 121 16.02 8.88 4.54
C ASP A 121 16.92 10.10 4.33
N ARG A 122 16.87 10.70 3.13
CA ARG A 122 17.58 11.93 2.78
C ARG A 122 16.60 13.08 2.62
#